data_AF-A0AAD8NII5-F1
#
_entry.id   AF-A0AAD8NII5-F1
#
_cell.length_a   1.000
_cell.length_b   1.000
_cell.length_c   1.000
_cell.angle_alpha   90.00
_cell.angle_beta   90.00
_cell.angle_gamma   90.00
#
_symmetry.space_group_name_H-M   'P 1'
#
loop_
_entity.id
_entity.type
_entity.pdbx_description
1 polymer ?
#
loop_
_entity_poly.entity_id
_entity_poly.type
_entity_poly.pdbx_seq_one_letter_code
_entity_poly.pdbx_strand_id
1 'polypeptide(L)'
;MINHQLNSKHDLVRDVLCDILKRAGISAKKEAPVNFLTDPLEGRSTLRPADILVFGWTGGKHACVDLTRVSPLVALKDNGFVARQAASKAESCKIAKHEKACLDNQHVFIPLAFDTFGFLATEAVNFLTTVQRVIHSNASTPKGQGYVFSRLGFAIQKGVAVQLVARLPATLL
;
A
#
# COMPACT_ATOMS: atom_id res chain seq x y z
N MET A 1 12.06 3.50 -22.67
CA MET A 1 11.62 4.55 -21.71
C MET A 1 10.26 4.29 -21.04
N ILE A 2 9.58 3.17 -21.27
CA ILE A 2 8.24 2.89 -20.69
C ILE A 2 8.33 2.30 -19.26
N ASN A 3 9.43 1.61 -18.94
CA ASN A 3 9.62 0.96 -17.62
C ASN A 3 9.85 1.94 -16.46
N HIS A 4 10.34 3.16 -16.71
CA HIS A 4 10.56 4.16 -15.66
C HIS A 4 9.25 4.83 -15.18
N GLN A 5 8.18 4.82 -16.00
CA GLN A 5 6.88 5.39 -15.63
C GLN A 5 5.98 4.43 -14.84
N LEU A 6 6.27 3.13 -14.83
CA LEU A 6 5.53 2.15 -14.03
C LEU A 6 5.98 2.13 -12.56
N ASN A 7 7.25 2.48 -12.27
CA ASN A 7 7.81 2.49 -10.90
C ASN A 7 7.41 3.70 -10.04
N SER A 8 7.19 4.89 -10.61
CA SER A 8 6.89 6.10 -9.80
C SER A 8 5.54 6.10 -9.05
N LYS A 9 4.72 5.06 -9.25
CA LYS A 9 3.33 4.97 -8.79
C LYS A 9 3.21 4.38 -7.39
N HIS A 10 3.98 3.31 -7.12
CA HIS A 10 4.13 2.78 -5.77
C HIS A 10 4.93 3.75 -4.92
N ASP A 11 5.93 4.40 -5.52
CA ASP A 11 6.77 5.40 -4.86
C ASP A 11 5.94 6.51 -4.22
N LEU A 12 5.02 7.16 -4.94
CA LEU A 12 4.26 8.26 -4.35
C LEU A 12 3.38 7.83 -3.16
N VAL A 13 2.62 6.73 -3.30
CA VAL A 13 1.74 6.25 -2.22
C VAL A 13 2.56 5.77 -1.04
N ARG A 14 3.66 5.05 -1.30
CA ARG A 14 4.64 4.60 -0.30
C ARG A 14 5.30 5.77 0.42
N ASP A 15 5.71 6.78 -0.32
CA ASP A 15 6.39 7.97 0.21
C ASP A 15 5.46 8.77 1.10
N VAL A 16 4.21 8.98 0.67
CA VAL A 16 3.18 9.62 1.48
C VAL A 16 2.87 8.79 2.72
N LEU A 17 2.78 7.47 2.59
CA LEU A 17 2.55 6.61 3.74
C LEU A 17 3.71 6.66 4.74
N CYS A 18 4.96 6.67 4.28
CA CYS A 18 6.12 6.87 5.15
C CYS A 18 6.15 8.26 5.81
N ASP A 19 5.75 9.33 5.11
CA ASP A 19 5.60 10.66 5.71
C ASP A 19 4.52 10.64 6.81
N ILE A 20 3.40 9.97 6.57
CA ILE A 20 2.33 9.79 7.58
C ILE A 20 2.87 9.03 8.80
N LEU A 21 3.56 7.90 8.59
CA LEU A 21 4.14 7.10 9.68
C LEU A 21 5.18 7.89 10.48
N LYS A 22 6.06 8.63 9.80
CA LYS A 22 7.05 9.52 10.43
C LYS A 22 6.36 10.58 11.29
N ARG A 23 5.29 11.21 10.79
CA ARG A 23 4.49 12.21 11.53
C ARG A 23 3.68 11.62 12.67
N ALA A 24 3.42 10.32 12.64
CA ALA A 24 2.81 9.57 13.75
C ALA A 24 3.84 9.20 14.83
N GLY A 25 5.14 9.37 14.58
CA GLY A 25 6.21 8.85 15.44
C GLY A 25 6.40 7.34 15.31
N ILE A 26 5.88 6.73 14.25
CA ILE A 26 5.99 5.29 14.00
C ILE A 26 7.27 5.03 13.19
N SER A 27 8.16 4.21 13.73
CA SER A 27 9.41 3.83 13.06
C SER A 27 9.10 2.88 11.90
N ALA A 28 9.58 3.22 10.71
CA ALA A 28 9.40 2.41 9.52
C ALA A 28 10.57 2.56 8.53
N LYS A 29 10.82 1.52 7.74
CA LYS A 29 11.84 1.47 6.69
C LYS A 29 11.20 1.11 5.34
N LYS A 30 11.46 1.93 4.32
CA LYS A 30 11.08 1.64 2.93
C LYS A 30 11.95 0.54 2.36
N GLU A 31 11.35 -0.32 1.54
CA GLU A 31 12.05 -1.37 0.78
C GLU A 31 13.02 -2.18 1.65
N ALA A 32 12.62 -2.48 2.89
CA ALA A 32 13.46 -3.23 3.79
C ALA A 32 13.65 -4.64 3.21
N PRO A 33 14.89 -5.15 3.13
CA PRO A 33 15.11 -6.51 2.67
C PRO A 33 14.51 -7.48 3.69
N VAL A 34 13.51 -8.25 3.25
CA VAL A 34 12.87 -9.29 4.04
C VAL A 34 13.05 -10.61 3.30
N ASN A 35 13.66 -11.60 3.95
CA ASN A 35 14.08 -12.83 3.28
C ASN A 35 13.00 -13.90 3.12
N PHE A 36 11.87 -13.74 3.80
CA PHE A 36 10.77 -14.71 3.82
C PHE A 36 9.54 -14.30 2.99
N LEU A 37 9.57 -13.15 2.31
CA LEU A 37 8.48 -12.73 1.41
C LEU A 37 8.59 -13.31 -0.01
N THR A 38 9.68 -14.03 -0.29
CA THR A 38 9.90 -14.72 -1.57
C THR A 38 9.01 -15.94 -1.65
N ASP A 39 8.34 -16.14 -2.80
CA ASP A 39 7.58 -17.36 -3.04
C ASP A 39 8.54 -18.56 -3.09
N PRO A 40 8.32 -19.63 -2.31
CA PRO A 40 9.13 -20.85 -2.39
C PRO A 40 9.23 -21.44 -3.81
N LEU A 41 8.22 -21.20 -4.66
CA LEU A 41 8.17 -21.68 -6.05
C LEU A 41 8.95 -20.78 -7.04
N GLU A 42 9.24 -19.52 -6.70
CA GLU A 42 9.87 -18.57 -7.64
C GLU A 42 11.40 -18.71 -7.74
N GLY A 43 12.01 -19.63 -6.99
CA GLY A 43 13.44 -19.89 -7.09
C GLY A 43 14.31 -18.77 -6.49
N ARG A 44 15.34 -19.17 -5.77
CA ARG A 44 16.22 -18.30 -4.99
C ARG A 44 17.03 -17.36 -5.92
N SER A 45 16.84 -16.04 -5.88
CA SER A 45 17.93 -15.07 -6.18
C SER A 45 17.68 -13.60 -5.81
N THR A 46 16.45 -13.13 -5.61
CA THR A 46 16.21 -11.74 -5.15
C THR A 46 15.27 -11.72 -3.97
N LEU A 47 15.76 -11.26 -2.81
CA LEU A 47 14.94 -10.96 -1.64
C LEU A 47 13.82 -10.00 -2.08
N ARG A 48 12.56 -10.39 -1.92
CA ARG A 48 11.45 -9.45 -2.17
C ARG A 48 11.35 -8.52 -0.96
N PRO A 49 11.74 -7.24 -1.09
CA PRO A 49 11.61 -6.32 0.03
C PRO A 49 10.12 -6.11 0.36
N ALA A 50 9.82 -5.89 1.64
CA ALA A 50 8.52 -5.31 1.99
C ALA A 50 8.50 -3.87 1.46
N ASP A 51 7.37 -3.41 0.91
CA ASP A 51 7.26 -2.01 0.47
C ASP A 51 7.56 -1.07 1.64
N ILE A 52 7.02 -1.40 2.82
CA ILE A 52 7.33 -0.74 4.08
C ILE A 52 7.42 -1.78 5.20
N LEU A 53 8.51 -1.78 5.95
CA LEU A 53 8.63 -2.50 7.22
C LEU A 53 8.36 -1.53 8.36
N VAL A 54 7.31 -1.79 9.14
CA VAL A 54 6.94 -1.01 10.33
C VAL A 54 7.44 -1.73 11.57
N PHE A 55 8.22 -1.04 12.41
CA PHE A 55 8.78 -1.65 13.61
C PHE A 55 7.81 -1.56 14.79
N GLY A 56 7.83 -2.60 15.64
CA GLY A 56 7.07 -2.63 16.90
C GLY A 56 5.55 -2.43 16.76
N TRP A 57 4.93 -3.05 15.75
CA TRP A 57 3.53 -2.84 15.40
C TRP A 57 2.54 -3.39 16.44
N THR A 58 2.41 -4.72 16.55
CA THR A 58 1.50 -5.38 17.51
C THR A 58 2.21 -6.47 18.28
N GLY A 59 2.08 -6.47 19.62
CA GLY A 59 2.75 -7.44 20.49
C GLY A 59 4.27 -7.49 20.31
N GLY A 60 4.89 -6.35 19.98
CA GLY A 60 6.33 -6.25 19.69
C GLY A 60 6.76 -6.73 18.29
N LYS A 61 5.88 -7.40 17.53
CA LYS A 61 6.16 -7.88 16.17
C LYS A 61 6.29 -6.73 15.18
N HIS A 62 7.14 -6.89 14.18
CA HIS A 62 7.25 -5.96 13.06
C HIS A 62 6.15 -6.25 12.03
N ALA A 63 5.70 -5.25 11.29
CA ALA A 63 4.71 -5.43 10.22
C ALA A 63 5.33 -5.23 8.84
N CYS A 64 5.14 -6.22 7.96
CA CYS A 64 5.44 -6.11 6.54
C CYS A 64 4.21 -5.57 5.82
N VAL A 65 4.25 -4.28 5.47
CA VAL A 65 3.18 -3.64 4.70
C VAL A 65 3.52 -3.79 3.21
N ASP A 66 2.63 -4.44 2.48
CA ASP A 66 2.72 -4.63 1.02
C ASP A 66 1.63 -3.78 0.35
N LEU A 67 2.05 -2.86 -0.51
CA LEU A 67 1.17 -1.96 -1.24
C LEU A 67 0.69 -2.68 -2.49
N THR A 68 -0.61 -2.93 -2.56
CA THR A 68 -1.22 -3.57 -3.74
C THR A 68 -2.22 -2.62 -4.38
N ARG A 69 -1.87 -2.09 -5.54
CA ARG A 69 -2.79 -1.30 -6.34
C ARG A 69 -3.39 -2.16 -7.45
N VAL A 70 -4.71 -2.10 -7.59
CA VAL A 70 -5.43 -2.73 -8.71
C VAL A 70 -6.19 -1.71 -9.55
N SER A 71 -6.42 -2.04 -10.82
CA SER A 71 -7.41 -1.34 -11.63
C SER A 71 -8.62 -2.27 -11.80
N PRO A 72 -9.81 -1.87 -11.33
CA PRO A 72 -11.01 -2.70 -11.45
C PRO A 72 -11.52 -2.76 -12.89
N LEU A 73 -10.94 -1.97 -13.81
CA LEU A 73 -11.28 -1.95 -15.22
C LEU A 73 -10.53 -3.00 -16.04
N VAL A 74 -9.53 -3.69 -15.48
CA VAL A 74 -8.73 -4.69 -16.21
C VAL A 74 -9.58 -5.91 -16.60
N ALA A 75 -10.56 -6.28 -15.78
CA ALA A 75 -11.41 -7.45 -15.99
C ALA A 75 -12.78 -7.13 -16.65
N LEU A 76 -12.94 -5.91 -17.19
CA LEU A 76 -14.24 -5.43 -17.66
C LEU A 76 -14.82 -6.27 -18.81
N LYS A 77 -13.95 -6.94 -19.59
CA LYS A 77 -14.36 -7.72 -20.77
C LYS A 77 -15.16 -8.98 -20.45
N ASP A 78 -14.93 -9.60 -19.28
CA ASP A 78 -15.45 -10.94 -19.00
C ASP A 78 -16.58 -10.96 -17.95
N ASN A 79 -16.58 -10.04 -16.96
CA ASN A 79 -17.48 -10.10 -15.80
C ASN A 79 -18.11 -8.74 -15.39
N GLY A 80 -17.98 -7.70 -16.23
CA GLY A 80 -18.45 -6.35 -15.90
C GLY A 80 -17.67 -5.69 -14.75
N PHE A 81 -18.04 -4.45 -14.43
CA PHE A 81 -17.47 -3.73 -13.28
C PHE A 81 -18.30 -3.99 -12.03
N VAL A 82 -17.66 -4.58 -11.01
CA VAL A 82 -18.20 -4.66 -9.66
C VAL A 82 -17.31 -3.84 -8.75
N ALA A 83 -17.87 -2.79 -8.15
CA ALA A 83 -17.15 -1.94 -7.21
C ALA A 83 -16.54 -2.80 -6.08
N ARG A 84 -15.36 -2.43 -5.60
CA ARG A 84 -14.64 -3.05 -4.46
C ARG A 84 -14.04 -4.44 -4.72
N GLN A 85 -14.61 -5.22 -5.64
CA GLN A 85 -14.25 -6.63 -5.85
C GLN A 85 -12.76 -6.82 -6.16
N ALA A 86 -12.18 -5.99 -7.04
CA ALA A 86 -10.79 -6.15 -7.46
C ALA A 86 -9.81 -5.99 -6.28
N ALA A 87 -10.00 -4.97 -5.43
CA ALA A 87 -9.09 -4.72 -4.32
C ALA A 87 -9.25 -5.74 -3.20
N SER A 88 -10.50 -6.10 -2.87
CA SER A 88 -10.78 -7.16 -1.90
C SER A 88 -10.21 -8.51 -2.33
N LYS A 89 -10.34 -8.87 -3.62
CA LYS A 89 -9.72 -10.09 -4.15
C LYS A 89 -8.20 -10.04 -4.04
N ALA A 90 -7.59 -8.91 -4.40
CA ALA A 90 -6.14 -8.75 -4.32
C ALA A 90 -5.62 -8.83 -2.88
N GLU A 91 -6.33 -8.24 -1.92
CA GLU A 91 -6.08 -8.39 -0.49
C GLU A 91 -6.07 -9.87 -0.08
N SER A 92 -7.16 -10.61 -0.35
CA SER A 92 -7.25 -12.02 0.01
C SER A 92 -6.15 -12.87 -0.64
N CYS A 93 -5.83 -12.63 -1.92
CA CYS A 93 -4.73 -13.32 -2.60
C CYS A 93 -3.36 -13.04 -1.95
N LYS A 94 -3.13 -11.81 -1.50
CA LYS A 94 -1.88 -11.42 -0.83
C LYS A 94 -1.75 -12.05 0.55
N ILE A 95 -2.83 -12.09 1.33
CA ILE A 95 -2.88 -12.78 2.63
C ILE A 95 -2.52 -14.26 2.43
N ALA A 96 -3.23 -14.94 1.53
CA ALA A 96 -3.02 -16.36 1.26
C ALA A 96 -1.56 -16.69 0.83
N LYS A 97 -0.91 -15.77 0.11
CA LYS A 97 0.48 -15.95 -0.35
C LYS A 97 1.52 -15.70 0.74
N HIS A 98 1.30 -14.75 1.66
CA HIS A 98 2.39 -14.19 2.48
C HIS A 98 2.18 -14.24 4.00
N GLU A 99 0.95 -14.43 4.48
CA GLU A 99 0.64 -14.36 5.92
C GLU A 99 1.42 -15.39 6.73
N LYS A 100 1.38 -16.67 6.30
CA LYS A 100 2.09 -17.76 7.00
C LYS A 100 3.59 -17.49 7.10
N ALA A 101 4.21 -17.08 6.00
CA ALA A 101 5.65 -16.80 5.97
C ALA A 101 6.02 -15.64 6.91
N CYS A 102 5.20 -14.59 6.98
CA CYS A 102 5.41 -13.51 7.95
C CYS A 102 5.27 -14.00 9.39
N LEU A 103 4.22 -14.77 9.68
CA LEU A 103 3.95 -15.27 11.03
C LEU A 103 5.08 -16.17 11.54
N ASP A 104 5.55 -17.10 10.70
CA ASP A 104 6.67 -18.01 11.00
C ASP A 104 7.97 -17.24 11.33
N ASN A 105 8.09 -15.99 10.85
CA ASN A 105 9.25 -15.12 11.06
C ASN A 105 9.00 -13.97 12.04
N GLN A 106 7.99 -14.07 12.92
CA GLN A 106 7.66 -13.03 13.92
C GLN A 106 7.24 -11.67 13.33
N HIS A 107 6.65 -11.68 12.14
CA HIS A 107 6.10 -10.51 11.49
C HIS A 107 4.59 -10.61 11.31
N VAL A 108 3.93 -9.47 11.25
CA VAL A 108 2.54 -9.34 10.80
C VAL A 108 2.55 -8.95 9.33
N PHE A 109 1.81 -9.68 8.50
CA PHE A 109 1.61 -9.27 7.12
C PHE A 109 0.43 -8.30 7.02
N ILE A 110 0.61 -7.15 6.36
CA ILE A 110 -0.45 -6.15 6.16
C ILE A 110 -0.59 -5.86 4.66
N PRO A 111 -1.60 -6.44 3.98
CA PRO A 111 -1.91 -6.10 2.60
C PRO A 111 -2.62 -4.74 2.55
N LEU A 112 -1.92 -3.69 2.14
CA LEU A 112 -2.55 -2.40 1.88
C LEU A 112 -3.04 -2.39 0.43
N ALA A 113 -4.19 -3.03 0.21
CA ALA A 113 -4.82 -3.11 -1.10
C ALA A 113 -5.76 -1.93 -1.37
N PHE A 114 -5.65 -1.34 -2.55
CA PHE A 114 -6.51 -0.24 -3.00
C PHE A 114 -6.71 -0.23 -4.51
N ASP A 115 -7.81 0.38 -4.96
CA ASP A 115 -8.08 0.52 -6.39
C ASP A 115 -7.86 1.94 -6.92
N THR A 116 -7.85 2.08 -8.25
CA THR A 116 -7.67 3.37 -8.93
C THR A 116 -8.82 4.37 -8.67
N PHE A 117 -9.98 3.91 -8.21
CA PHE A 117 -11.10 4.78 -7.83
C PHE A 117 -11.02 5.23 -6.37
N GLY A 118 -10.02 4.76 -5.62
CA GLY A 118 -9.77 5.16 -4.24
C GLY A 118 -10.44 4.26 -3.20
N PHE A 119 -11.01 3.12 -3.59
CA PHE A 119 -11.46 2.13 -2.62
C PHE A 119 -10.25 1.52 -1.90
N LEU A 120 -10.38 1.33 -0.59
CA LEU A 120 -9.40 0.69 0.28
C LEU A 120 -10.01 -0.61 0.80
N ALA A 121 -9.23 -1.70 0.73
CA ALA A 121 -9.65 -2.98 1.29
C ALA A 121 -9.60 -2.98 2.83
N THR A 122 -10.12 -4.03 3.46
CA THR A 122 -10.41 -4.04 4.90
C THR A 122 -9.14 -3.88 5.75
N GLU A 123 -8.08 -4.60 5.45
CA GLU A 123 -6.81 -4.53 6.16
C GLU A 123 -6.12 -3.19 5.95
N ALA A 124 -6.26 -2.60 4.75
CA ALA A 124 -5.78 -1.23 4.49
C ALA A 124 -6.49 -0.22 5.41
N VAL A 125 -7.82 -0.32 5.55
CA VAL A 125 -8.61 0.57 6.43
C VAL A 125 -8.24 0.34 7.90
N ASN A 126 -8.08 -0.91 8.34
CA ASN A 126 -7.70 -1.25 9.72
C ASN A 126 -6.33 -0.68 10.09
N PHE A 127 -5.35 -0.85 9.20
CA PHE A 127 -4.01 -0.31 9.36
C PHE A 127 -4.02 1.22 9.46
N LEU A 128 -4.66 1.91 8.50
CA LEU A 128 -4.70 3.37 8.47
C LEU A 128 -5.48 3.96 9.65
N THR A 129 -6.54 3.29 10.10
CA THR A 129 -7.29 3.67 11.31
C THR A 129 -6.42 3.57 12.55
N THR A 130 -5.58 2.54 12.63
CA THR A 130 -4.61 2.39 13.73
C THR A 130 -3.57 3.50 13.72
N VAL A 131 -2.99 3.81 12.54
CA VAL A 131 -2.06 4.93 12.39
C VAL A 131 -2.72 6.27 12.75
N GLN A 132 -3.96 6.49 12.32
CA GLN A 132 -4.72 7.69 12.66
C GLN A 132 -4.94 7.83 14.17
N ARG A 133 -5.23 6.73 14.86
CA ARG A 133 -5.37 6.71 16.32
C ARG A 133 -4.07 7.15 17.01
N VAL A 134 -2.93 6.61 16.58
CA VAL A 134 -1.61 7.00 17.11
C VAL A 134 -1.34 8.49 16.90
N ILE A 135 -1.66 9.03 15.71
CA ILE A 135 -1.52 10.46 15.42
C ILE A 135 -2.37 11.30 16.38
N HIS A 136 -3.62 10.91 16.64
CA HIS A 136 -4.49 11.63 17.56
C HIS A 136 -3.99 11.56 19.01
N SER A 137 -3.45 10.42 19.45
CA SER A 137 -2.88 10.28 20.80
C SER A 137 -1.62 11.12 21.02
N ASN A 138 -0.83 11.34 19.97
CA ASN A 138 0.46 12.04 20.06
C ASN A 138 0.38 13.54 19.75
N ALA A 139 -0.78 14.07 19.33
CA ALA A 139 -0.89 15.46 18.89
C ALA A 139 -1.33 16.39 20.04
N SER A 140 -0.57 17.45 20.28
CA SER A 140 -0.93 18.55 21.20
C SER A 140 -2.09 19.42 20.70
N THR A 141 -2.47 19.28 19.43
CA THR A 141 -3.66 19.89 18.82
C THR A 141 -4.43 18.84 18.02
N PRO A 142 -5.78 18.84 18.02
CA PRO A 142 -6.54 17.91 17.21
C PRO A 142 -6.23 18.13 15.72
N LYS A 143 -5.44 17.24 15.12
CA LYS A 143 -5.37 17.19 13.65
C LYS A 143 -6.77 16.83 13.14
N GLY A 144 -7.17 17.43 12.01
CA GLY A 144 -8.51 17.20 11.45
C GLY A 144 -8.81 15.71 11.29
N GLN A 145 -10.04 15.32 11.67
CA GLN A 145 -10.53 13.95 11.49
C GLN A 145 -10.33 13.55 10.02
N GLY A 146 -9.58 12.47 9.79
CA GLY A 146 -9.30 11.97 8.44
C GLY A 146 -8.01 12.47 7.79
N TYR A 147 -7.09 13.12 8.50
CA TYR A 147 -5.77 13.51 7.96
C TYR A 147 -5.07 12.36 7.19
N VAL A 148 -5.04 11.16 7.76
CA VAL A 148 -4.39 9.98 7.16
C VAL A 148 -5.06 9.59 5.84
N PHE A 149 -6.37 9.41 5.86
CA PHE A 149 -7.15 9.01 4.70
C PHE A 149 -7.13 10.07 3.60
N SER A 150 -7.23 11.35 3.94
CA SER A 150 -7.17 12.45 2.97
C SER A 150 -5.81 12.54 2.28
N ARG A 151 -4.71 12.40 3.03
CA ARG A 151 -3.35 12.42 2.47
C ARG A 151 -3.12 11.25 1.53
N LEU A 152 -3.54 10.05 1.94
CA LEU A 152 -3.40 8.86 1.11
C LEU A 152 -4.30 8.92 -0.13
N GLY A 153 -5.57 9.29 0.04
CA GLY A 153 -6.53 9.45 -1.05
C GLY A 153 -6.05 10.45 -2.10
N PHE A 154 -5.52 11.60 -1.66
CA PHE A 154 -4.89 12.57 -2.56
C PHE A 154 -3.69 11.96 -3.31
N ALA A 155 -2.84 11.19 -2.65
CA ALA A 155 -1.69 10.53 -3.29
C ALA A 155 -2.13 9.54 -4.38
N ILE A 156 -3.17 8.74 -4.10
CA ILE A 156 -3.76 7.80 -5.06
C ILE A 156 -4.28 8.57 -6.29
N GLN A 157 -5.12 9.58 -6.07
CA GLN A 157 -5.73 10.35 -7.17
C GLN A 157 -4.69 11.14 -7.97
N LYS A 158 -3.69 11.73 -7.30
CA LYS A 158 -2.56 12.38 -7.97
C LYS A 158 -1.77 11.39 -8.84
N GLY A 159 -1.54 10.18 -8.34
CA GLY A 159 -0.88 9.12 -9.11
C GLY A 159 -1.68 8.67 -10.33
N VAL A 160 -3.01 8.73 -10.28
CA VAL A 160 -3.90 8.50 -11.43
C VAL A 160 -3.81 9.66 -12.42
N ALA A 161 -3.94 10.90 -11.95
CA ALA A 161 -3.88 12.10 -12.77
C ALA A 161 -2.57 12.20 -13.57
N VAL A 162 -1.42 11.95 -12.93
CA VAL A 162 -0.11 11.94 -13.61
C VAL A 162 -0.08 10.95 -14.78
N GLN A 163 -0.73 9.79 -14.65
CA GLN A 163 -0.78 8.80 -15.73
C GLN A 163 -1.69 9.22 -16.88
N LEU A 164 -2.80 9.88 -16.58
CA LEU A 164 -3.71 10.40 -17.59
C LEU A 164 -3.02 11.52 -18.37
N VAL A 165 -2.37 12.46 -17.67
CA VAL A 165 -1.63 13.57 -18.27
C VAL A 165 -0.47 13.07 -19.13
N ALA A 166 0.29 12.06 -18.66
CA ALA A 166 1.41 11.49 -19.41
C ALA A 166 1.00 10.81 -20.74
N ARG A 167 -0.31 10.62 -20.97
CA ARG A 167 -0.86 10.03 -22.20
C ARG A 167 -1.54 11.06 -23.10
N LEU A 168 -1.59 12.34 -22.70
CA LEU A 168 -2.09 13.39 -23.56
C LEU A 168 -1.16 13.51 -24.78
N PRO A 169 -1.71 13.67 -26.00
CA PRO A 169 -0.88 13.89 -27.17
C PRO A 169 -0.07 15.18 -27.01
N ALA A 170 1.17 15.15 -27.46
CA ALA A 170 2.12 16.28 -27.32
C ALA A 170 1.64 17.58 -28.00
N THR A 171 0.61 17.50 -28.84
CA THR A 171 -0.05 18.63 -29.51
C THR A 171 -1.04 19.40 -28.62
N LEU A 172 -1.30 18.94 -27.39
CA LEU A 172 -2.19 19.60 -26.40
C LEU A 172 -1.44 20.23 -25.21
N LEU A 173 -0.10 20.30 -25.26
CA LEU A 173 0.77 20.95 -24.27
C LEU A 173 1.45 22.17 -24.89
#